data_AF-Q5HMS0-F1
#
_entry.id   AF-Q5HMS0-F1
#
_cell.length_a   1.000
_cell.length_b   1.000
_cell.length_c   1.000
_cell.angle_alpha   90.00
_cell.angle_beta   90.00
_cell.angle_gamma   90.00
#
_symmetry.space_group_name_H-M   'P 1'
#
loop_
_entity.id
_entity.type
_entity.pdbx_description
1 polymer ?
#
loop_
_entity_poly.entity_id
_entity_poly.type
_entity_poly.pdbx_seq_one_letter_code
_entity_poly.pdbx_strand_id
1 'polypeptide(L)'
;MKTTEFKEKLKEINLYLVEENVIYPYYSSGRKEQLYITNEDENEVYGVVSKTDVFKFSTNYIDFDDLSIDKKNLLTEALLSYSKTPIEERKEEKKYYLILGCLPKYKGYLNLSTRPTNKHNRGEIFFGCRNSNTYQIEFTQSEIDQFSYLIQDLITTGNLIKVEVEAHNKALLKGYENNE
;
A
#
# COMPACT_ATOMS: atom_id res chain seq x y z
N MET A 1 -4.71 11.52 -5.80
CA MET A 1 -4.32 11.29 -4.39
C MET A 1 -4.34 9.80 -4.14
N LYS A 2 -3.18 9.24 -3.80
CA LYS A 2 -3.07 7.81 -3.47
C LYS A 2 -3.68 7.52 -2.08
N THR A 3 -4.02 6.27 -1.82
CA THR A 3 -4.64 5.89 -0.54
C THR A 3 -3.71 6.09 0.64
N THR A 4 -2.40 5.88 0.48
CA THR A 4 -1.41 6.21 1.52
C THR A 4 -1.38 7.70 1.82
N GLU A 5 -1.32 8.56 0.81
CA GLU A 5 -1.35 10.03 0.98
C GLU A 5 -2.63 10.47 1.69
N PHE A 6 -3.77 9.89 1.34
CA PHE A 6 -5.04 10.18 2.01
C PHE A 6 -5.02 9.78 3.48
N LYS A 7 -4.48 8.60 3.82
CA LYS A 7 -4.31 8.15 5.22
C LYS A 7 -3.43 9.10 6.02
N GLU A 8 -2.33 9.60 5.46
CA GLU A 8 -1.47 10.56 6.16
C GLU A 8 -2.18 11.89 6.43
N LYS A 9 -2.96 12.40 5.47
CA LYS A 9 -3.78 13.61 5.69
C LYS A 9 -4.84 13.43 6.78
N LEU A 10 -5.44 12.24 6.90
CA LEU A 10 -6.38 11.96 7.97
C LEU A 10 -5.68 11.91 9.35
N LYS A 11 -4.47 11.33 9.42
CA LYS A 11 -3.69 11.29 10.67
C LYS A 11 -3.33 12.69 11.18
N GLU A 12 -3.07 13.65 10.31
CA GLU A 12 -2.80 15.05 10.70
C GLU A 12 -3.96 15.67 11.51
N ILE A 13 -5.18 15.15 11.37
CA ILE A 13 -6.37 15.59 12.10
C ILE A 13 -6.88 14.56 13.12
N ASN A 14 -6.06 13.56 13.46
CA ASN A 14 -6.37 12.42 14.35
C ASN A 14 -7.56 11.57 13.88
N LEU A 15 -7.66 11.36 12.57
CA LEU A 15 -8.65 10.48 11.95
C LEU A 15 -7.97 9.35 11.17
N TYR A 16 -8.71 8.26 10.96
CA TYR A 16 -8.18 7.02 10.41
C TYR A 16 -9.11 6.46 9.34
N LEU A 17 -8.54 5.75 8.37
CA LEU A 17 -9.27 5.15 7.27
C LEU A 17 -9.44 3.65 7.52
N VAL A 18 -10.70 3.20 7.61
CA VAL A 18 -11.07 1.81 7.90
C VAL A 18 -11.85 1.21 6.74
N GLU A 19 -11.53 -0.04 6.38
CA GLU A 19 -12.15 -0.73 5.25
C GLU A 19 -13.45 -1.47 5.59
N GLU A 20 -13.59 -1.87 6.85
CA GLU A 20 -14.73 -2.59 7.41
C GLU A 20 -15.01 -2.01 8.80
N ASN A 21 -16.02 -1.16 8.94
CA ASN A 21 -16.35 -0.57 10.23
C ASN A 21 -17.31 -1.48 11.01
N VAL A 22 -16.93 -1.82 12.25
CA VAL A 22 -17.63 -2.78 13.12
C VAL A 22 -18.85 -2.18 13.83
N ILE A 23 -18.99 -0.85 13.91
CA ILE A 23 -20.07 -0.16 14.64
C ILE A 23 -21.41 -0.21 13.89
N TYR A 24 -21.38 -0.25 12.55
CA TYR A 24 -22.59 -0.32 11.72
C TYR A 24 -22.73 -1.68 10.98
N PRO A 25 -22.84 -2.81 11.68
CA PRO A 25 -22.94 -4.13 11.06
C PRO A 25 -24.32 -4.40 10.42
N TYR A 26 -25.34 -3.58 10.71
CA TYR A 26 -26.75 -3.89 10.41
C TYR A 26 -27.27 -3.47 9.02
N TYR A 27 -26.43 -2.95 8.13
CA TYR A 27 -26.81 -2.69 6.73
C TYR A 27 -26.06 -3.64 5.78
N SER A 28 -26.20 -4.94 6.06
CA SER A 28 -25.62 -6.03 5.29
C SER A 28 -26.39 -6.24 3.98
N SER A 29 -25.82 -5.74 2.89
CA SER A 29 -25.80 -6.41 1.55
C SER A 29 -25.15 -5.56 0.46
N GLY A 30 -24.92 -4.25 0.67
CA GLY A 30 -24.40 -3.34 -0.36
C GLY A 30 -23.18 -2.47 -0.02
N ARG A 31 -22.59 -2.56 1.18
CA ARG A 31 -21.54 -1.61 1.67
C ARG A 31 -20.09 -2.14 1.66
N LYS A 32 -19.76 -3.13 0.83
CA LYS A 32 -18.34 -3.50 0.58
C LYS A 32 -17.58 -2.42 -0.22
N GLU A 33 -18.28 -1.39 -0.67
CA GLU A 33 -17.79 -0.35 -1.57
C GLU A 33 -17.48 0.98 -0.87
N GLN A 34 -17.38 1.02 0.45
CA GLN A 34 -17.10 2.26 1.20
C GLN A 34 -15.87 2.12 2.09
N LEU A 35 -15.11 3.20 2.20
CA LEU A 35 -14.08 3.41 3.20
C LEU A 35 -14.65 4.36 4.26
N TYR A 36 -14.46 4.01 5.53
CA TYR A 36 -14.93 4.77 6.68
C TYR A 36 -13.82 5.63 7.24
N ILE A 37 -14.17 6.84 7.67
CA ILE A 37 -13.26 7.74 8.36
C ILE A 37 -13.70 7.75 9.83
N THR A 38 -12.82 7.29 10.70
CA THR A 38 -13.10 7.06 12.12
C THR A 38 -12.07 7.76 13.00
N ASN A 39 -12.32 7.73 14.31
CA ASN A 39 -11.27 7.92 15.30
C ASN A 39 -10.41 6.64 15.45
N GLU A 40 -9.42 6.69 16.34
CA GLU A 40 -8.47 5.60 16.57
C GLU A 40 -9.13 4.32 17.11
N ASP A 41 -10.10 4.46 18.01
CA ASP A 41 -10.83 3.33 18.63
C ASP A 41 -11.91 2.74 17.70
N GLU A 42 -12.05 3.26 16.49
CA GLU A 42 -13.06 2.86 15.49
C GLU A 42 -14.49 2.80 16.07
N ASN A 43 -14.83 3.70 17.00
CA ASN A 43 -16.15 3.77 17.65
C ASN A 43 -16.97 5.01 17.23
N GLU A 44 -16.39 5.93 16.47
CA GLU A 44 -17.02 7.12 15.88
C GLU A 44 -16.80 7.14 14.37
N VAL A 45 -17.78 7.60 13.59
CA VAL A 45 -17.71 7.72 12.12
C VAL A 45 -17.94 9.16 11.70
N TYR A 46 -16.90 9.77 11.15
CA TYR A 46 -16.90 11.16 10.71
C TYR A 46 -17.25 11.32 9.22
N GLY A 47 -17.25 10.22 8.48
CA GLY A 47 -17.58 10.24 7.07
C GLY A 47 -17.28 8.92 6.36
N VAL A 48 -17.65 8.87 5.09
CA VAL A 48 -17.32 7.77 4.18
C VAL A 48 -16.93 8.29 2.80
N VAL A 49 -16.12 7.51 2.08
CA VAL A 49 -15.82 7.71 0.66
C VAL A 49 -15.95 6.39 -0.10
N SER A 50 -16.47 6.44 -1.32
CA SER A 50 -16.66 5.25 -2.16
C SER A 50 -15.32 4.67 -2.60
N LYS A 51 -15.18 3.34 -2.54
CA LYS A 51 -14.07 2.54 -3.11
C LYS A 51 -14.19 2.41 -4.63
N THR A 52 -15.40 2.48 -5.17
CA THR A 52 -15.73 2.11 -6.56
C THR A 52 -16.13 3.30 -7.42
N ASP A 53 -16.55 4.42 -6.81
CA ASP A 53 -17.04 5.59 -7.54
C ASP A 53 -16.17 6.83 -7.29
N VAL A 54 -16.03 7.64 -8.34
CA VAL A 54 -15.47 9.00 -8.24
C VAL A 54 -16.51 9.99 -7.74
N PHE A 55 -16.07 11.05 -7.06
CA PHE A 55 -16.92 12.12 -6.50
C PHE A 55 -18.02 11.67 -5.52
N LYS A 56 -17.92 10.46 -4.95
CA LYS A 56 -18.91 9.92 -4.01
C LYS A 56 -18.31 9.81 -2.61
N PHE A 57 -18.72 10.71 -1.73
CA PHE A 57 -18.41 10.70 -0.31
C PHE A 57 -19.58 11.30 0.49
N SER A 58 -19.60 11.09 1.80
CA SER A 58 -20.61 11.67 2.70
C SER A 58 -19.99 11.96 4.06
N THR A 59 -20.31 13.12 4.62
CA THR A 59 -20.00 13.52 5.99
C THR A 59 -21.27 13.63 6.84
N ASN A 60 -22.41 13.13 6.36
CA ASN A 60 -23.68 13.14 7.08
C ASN A 60 -23.72 12.08 8.19
N TYR A 61 -22.93 12.30 9.24
CA TYR A 61 -22.80 11.45 10.41
C TYR A 61 -22.78 12.34 11.66
N ILE A 62 -23.33 11.83 12.77
CA ILE A 62 -23.44 12.60 14.01
C ILE A 62 -22.07 13.04 14.54
N ASP A 63 -21.08 12.16 14.47
CA ASP A 63 -19.73 12.42 14.99
C ASP A 63 -19.00 13.49 14.15
N PHE A 64 -19.38 13.67 12.87
CA PHE A 64 -18.86 14.77 12.07
C PHE A 64 -19.21 16.13 12.68
N ASP A 65 -20.39 16.27 13.30
CA ASP A 65 -20.83 17.53 13.88
C ASP A 65 -19.99 17.96 15.09
N ASP A 66 -19.37 17.00 15.78
CA ASP A 66 -18.50 17.22 16.95
C ASP A 66 -17.08 17.70 16.56
N LEU A 67 -16.70 17.60 15.28
CA LEU A 67 -15.43 18.14 14.81
C LEU A 67 -15.41 19.68 14.88
N SER A 68 -14.24 20.23 15.23
CA SER A 68 -13.99 21.66 15.08
C SER A 68 -14.14 22.09 13.62
N ILE A 69 -14.46 23.36 13.38
CA ILE A 69 -14.66 23.89 12.01
C ILE A 69 -13.42 23.66 11.14
N ASP A 70 -12.23 23.81 11.70
CA ASP A 70 -10.97 23.58 11.00
C ASP A 70 -10.82 22.11 10.58
N LYS A 71 -11.15 21.17 11.47
CA LYS A 71 -11.13 19.74 11.14
C LYS A 71 -12.20 19.37 10.10
N LYS A 72 -13.40 19.97 10.17
CA LYS A 72 -14.46 19.79 9.17
C LYS A 72 -13.99 20.22 7.79
N ASN A 73 -13.33 21.37 7.70
CA ASN A 73 -12.79 21.88 6.44
C ASN A 73 -11.69 20.96 5.90
N LEU A 74 -10.70 20.59 6.73
CA LEU A 74 -9.60 19.72 6.33
C LEU A 74 -10.08 18.33 5.89
N LEU A 75 -11.02 17.73 6.63
CA LEU A 75 -11.62 16.44 6.26
C LEU A 75 -12.37 16.54 4.93
N THR A 76 -13.17 17.59 4.74
CA THR A 76 -13.94 17.78 3.50
C THR A 76 -13.02 17.97 2.29
N GLU A 77 -11.96 18.76 2.43
CA GLU A 77 -10.95 18.94 1.37
C GLU A 77 -10.21 17.64 1.03
N ALA A 78 -9.86 16.85 2.04
CA ALA A 78 -9.22 15.56 1.86
C ALA A 78 -10.17 14.56 1.15
N LEU A 79 -11.42 14.47 1.58
CA LEU A 79 -12.46 13.63 0.96
C LEU A 79 -12.74 14.03 -0.50
N LEU A 80 -12.86 15.32 -0.78
CA LEU A 80 -13.07 15.82 -2.14
C LEU A 80 -11.86 15.50 -3.02
N SER A 81 -10.65 15.71 -2.50
CA SER A 81 -9.40 15.44 -3.23
C SER A 81 -9.16 13.96 -3.51
N TYR A 82 -9.51 13.09 -2.56
CA TYR A 82 -9.42 11.65 -2.74
C TYR A 82 -10.53 11.15 -3.68
N SER A 83 -11.78 11.56 -3.46
CA SER A 83 -12.93 11.09 -4.26
C SER A 83 -12.86 11.50 -5.73
N LYS A 84 -12.27 12.65 -6.08
CA LYS A 84 -12.07 13.03 -7.50
C LYS A 84 -10.97 12.22 -8.20
N THR A 85 -10.10 11.55 -7.45
CA THR A 85 -9.02 10.74 -8.03
C THR A 85 -9.63 9.50 -8.68
N PRO A 86 -9.29 9.16 -9.95
CA PRO A 86 -9.73 7.92 -10.60
C PRO A 86 -9.42 6.67 -9.75
N ILE A 87 -10.32 5.69 -9.72
CA ILE A 87 -10.22 4.53 -8.81
C ILE A 87 -8.90 3.78 -8.95
N GLU A 88 -8.42 3.58 -10.17
CA GLU A 88 -7.17 2.87 -10.44
C GLU A 88 -5.93 3.64 -9.96
N GLU A 89 -5.98 4.98 -9.93
CA GLU A 89 -4.90 5.83 -9.43
C GLU A 89 -4.86 5.94 -7.90
N ARG A 90 -5.95 5.55 -7.21
CA ARG A 90 -6.00 5.52 -5.74
C ARG A 90 -5.21 4.35 -5.17
N LYS A 91 -5.11 3.25 -5.93
CA LYS A 91 -4.39 2.04 -5.53
C LYS A 91 -2.90 2.34 -5.46
N GLU A 92 -2.24 1.77 -4.46
CA GLU A 92 -0.78 1.76 -4.46
C GLU A 92 -0.29 0.94 -5.66
N GLU A 93 0.78 1.42 -6.28
CA GLU A 93 1.41 0.66 -7.34
C GLU A 93 2.01 -0.60 -6.72
N LYS A 94 1.55 -1.77 -7.19
CA LYS A 94 2.04 -3.05 -6.68
C LYS A 94 3.55 -3.13 -6.87
N LYS A 95 4.25 -3.44 -5.78
CA LYS A 95 5.67 -3.74 -5.80
C LYS A 95 5.93 -5.23 -5.63
N TYR A 96 7.02 -5.67 -6.20
CA TYR A 96 7.42 -7.06 -6.22
C TYR A 96 8.88 -7.22 -5.80
N TYR A 97 9.14 -8.29 -5.06
CA TYR A 97 10.46 -8.89 -4.95
C TYR A 97 10.68 -9.79 -6.17
N LEU A 98 11.89 -9.76 -6.72
CA LEU A 98 12.35 -10.72 -7.72
C LEU A 98 13.34 -11.67 -7.04
N ILE A 99 12.99 -12.95 -6.92
CA ILE A 99 13.72 -13.94 -6.12
C ILE A 99 14.19 -15.09 -7.00
N LEU A 100 15.50 -15.30 -7.08
CA LEU A 100 16.10 -16.39 -7.84
C LEU A 100 15.76 -17.73 -7.18
N GLY A 101 15.00 -18.57 -7.89
CA GLY A 101 14.38 -19.78 -7.34
C GLY A 101 15.37 -20.88 -6.94
N CYS A 102 16.56 -20.91 -7.54
CA CYS A 102 17.60 -21.88 -7.24
C CYS A 102 18.45 -21.54 -6.00
N LEU A 103 18.25 -20.36 -5.40
CA LEU A 103 18.96 -19.93 -4.20
C LEU A 103 18.08 -19.99 -2.95
N PRO A 104 18.66 -20.16 -1.75
CA PRO A 104 17.93 -20.02 -0.51
C PRO A 104 17.20 -18.68 -0.44
N LYS A 105 15.96 -18.68 0.09
CA LYS A 105 15.06 -17.52 0.11
C LYS A 105 15.66 -16.24 0.69
N TYR A 106 16.68 -16.33 1.55
CA TYR A 106 17.33 -15.18 2.18
C TYR A 106 18.52 -14.60 1.38
N LYS A 107 18.93 -15.22 0.27
CA LYS A 107 20.06 -14.79 -0.59
C LYS A 107 19.69 -14.58 -2.06
N GLY A 108 18.44 -14.87 -2.43
CA GLY A 108 18.01 -14.85 -3.83
C GLY A 108 17.43 -13.52 -4.32
N TYR A 109 17.40 -12.46 -3.52
CA TYR A 109 16.74 -11.21 -3.93
C TYR A 109 17.55 -10.46 -4.96
N LEU A 110 16.88 -9.98 -6.02
CA LEU A 110 17.45 -8.99 -6.93
C LEU A 110 17.60 -7.67 -6.16
N ASN A 111 18.81 -7.12 -6.17
CA ASN A 111 19.16 -5.84 -5.58
C ASN A 111 19.65 -4.92 -6.70
N LEU A 112 19.10 -3.70 -6.75
CA LEU A 112 19.58 -2.62 -7.61
C LEU A 112 20.27 -1.56 -6.76
N SER A 113 21.51 -1.27 -7.13
CA SER A 113 22.33 -0.26 -6.48
C SER A 113 21.92 1.15 -6.89
N THR A 114 21.21 1.86 -6.02
CA THR A 114 20.72 3.24 -6.29
C THR A 114 21.79 4.31 -6.06
N ARG A 115 22.86 3.97 -5.35
CA ARG A 115 24.02 4.81 -5.07
C ARG A 115 25.31 3.98 -5.08
N PRO A 116 26.48 4.58 -5.37
CA PRO A 116 27.74 3.86 -5.24
C PRO A 116 27.96 3.40 -3.79
N THR A 117 28.49 2.19 -3.63
CA THR A 117 28.90 1.61 -2.35
C THR A 117 30.32 1.06 -2.48
N ASN A 118 30.92 0.64 -1.37
CA ASN A 118 32.25 0.00 -1.39
C ASN A 118 32.28 -1.31 -2.20
N LYS A 119 31.11 -1.89 -2.53
CA LYS A 119 30.99 -3.19 -3.21
C LYS A 119 30.36 -3.12 -4.59
N HIS A 120 29.54 -2.11 -4.86
CA HIS A 120 28.72 -2.01 -6.07
C HIS A 120 28.63 -0.58 -6.56
N ASN A 121 28.68 -0.40 -7.88
CA ASN A 121 28.48 0.89 -8.53
C ASN A 121 26.99 1.24 -8.60
N ARG A 122 26.68 2.52 -8.84
CA ARG A 122 25.29 2.94 -9.11
C ARG A 122 24.81 2.30 -10.41
N GLY A 123 23.58 1.79 -10.41
CA GLY A 123 22.95 1.09 -11.53
C GLY A 123 23.28 -0.39 -11.62
N GLU A 124 24.20 -0.89 -10.78
CA GLU A 124 24.57 -2.30 -10.77
C GLU A 124 23.44 -3.16 -10.17
N ILE A 125 23.16 -4.30 -10.80
CA ILE A 125 22.16 -5.28 -10.37
C ILE A 125 22.88 -6.56 -9.96
N PHE A 126 22.49 -7.13 -8.83
CA PHE A 126 23.05 -8.38 -8.32
C PHE A 126 22.04 -9.16 -7.46
N PHE A 127 22.30 -10.45 -7.23
CA PHE A 127 21.50 -11.28 -6.33
C PHE A 127 22.14 -11.37 -4.95
N GLY A 128 21.33 -11.23 -3.90
CA GLY A 128 21.83 -11.26 -2.53
C GLY A 128 20.75 -11.22 -1.47
N CYS A 129 21.17 -10.91 -0.23
CA CYS A 129 20.25 -10.75 0.88
C CYS A 129 19.36 -9.52 0.71
N ARG A 130 18.16 -9.57 1.31
CA ARG A 130 17.25 -8.43 1.39
C ARG A 130 17.92 -7.30 2.20
N ASN A 131 18.25 -6.18 1.56
CA ASN A 131 18.81 -5.00 2.23
C ASN A 131 18.23 -3.70 1.65
N SER A 132 17.03 -3.33 2.12
CA SER A 132 16.32 -2.11 1.72
C SER A 132 17.03 -0.82 2.13
N ASN A 133 17.95 -0.86 3.09
CA ASN A 133 18.63 0.35 3.58
C ASN A 133 19.70 0.85 2.60
N THR A 134 20.15 -0.02 1.70
CA THR A 134 21.28 0.28 0.79
C THR A 134 20.88 0.15 -0.68
N TYR A 135 19.98 -0.78 -0.99
CA TYR A 135 19.63 -1.14 -2.34
C TYR A 135 18.12 -1.05 -2.55
N GLN A 136 17.71 -0.73 -3.78
CA GLN A 136 16.34 -0.96 -4.19
C GLN A 136 16.15 -2.46 -4.38
N ILE A 137 15.17 -3.01 -3.67
CA ILE A 137 14.83 -4.43 -3.68
C ILE A 137 13.38 -4.68 -4.08
N GLU A 138 12.57 -3.61 -4.13
CA GLU A 138 11.16 -3.63 -4.47
C GLU A 138 11.00 -2.90 -5.79
N PHE A 139 10.33 -3.57 -6.74
CA PHE A 139 10.19 -3.06 -8.09
C PHE A 139 8.72 -3.04 -8.50
N THR A 140 8.29 -1.96 -9.14
CA THR A 140 6.99 -1.91 -9.81
C THR A 140 7.02 -2.74 -11.10
N GLN A 141 5.86 -3.01 -11.70
CA GLN A 141 5.85 -3.70 -12.99
C GLN A 141 6.57 -2.87 -14.07
N SER A 142 6.37 -1.55 -14.08
CA SER A 142 7.00 -0.66 -15.05
C SER A 142 8.53 -0.62 -14.92
N GLU A 143 9.07 -0.69 -13.71
CA GLU A 143 10.52 -0.85 -13.47
C GLU A 143 11.02 -2.22 -13.92
N ILE A 144 10.25 -3.28 -13.64
CA ILE A 144 10.59 -4.64 -14.08
C ILE A 144 10.68 -4.69 -15.60
N ASP A 145 9.74 -4.10 -16.32
CA ASP A 145 9.69 -4.11 -17.80
C ASP A 145 10.90 -3.40 -18.43
N GLN A 146 11.60 -2.54 -17.68
CA GLN A 146 12.80 -1.84 -18.13
C GLN A 146 14.10 -2.65 -17.94
N PHE A 147 14.05 -3.79 -17.23
CA PHE A 147 15.25 -4.60 -17.06
C PHE A 147 15.72 -5.23 -18.37
N SER A 148 17.02 -5.54 -18.41
CA SER A 148 17.67 -6.15 -19.56
C SER A 148 17.02 -7.49 -19.95
N TYR A 149 17.23 -7.89 -21.21
CA TYR A 149 16.67 -9.14 -21.74
C TYR A 149 17.02 -10.36 -20.89
N LEU A 150 18.19 -10.39 -20.24
CA LEU A 150 18.61 -11.50 -19.38
C LEU A 150 17.70 -11.65 -18.15
N ILE A 151 17.33 -10.53 -17.52
CA ILE A 151 16.41 -10.55 -16.38
C ILE A 151 15.01 -10.95 -16.85
N GLN A 152 14.56 -10.42 -18.00
CA GLN A 152 13.26 -10.80 -18.58
C GLN A 152 13.19 -12.30 -18.90
N ASP A 153 14.26 -12.86 -19.45
CA ASP A 153 14.36 -14.29 -19.76
C ASP A 153 14.31 -15.15 -18.49
N LEU A 154 15.03 -14.75 -17.44
CA LEU A 154 14.96 -15.44 -16.14
C LEU A 154 13.55 -15.42 -15.54
N ILE A 155 12.80 -14.31 -15.69
CA ILE A 155 11.41 -14.23 -15.23
C ILE A 155 10.53 -15.17 -16.06
N THR A 156 10.66 -15.12 -17.39
CA THR A 156 9.83 -15.90 -18.32
C THR A 156 10.06 -17.40 -18.18
N THR A 157 11.30 -17.80 -17.94
CA THR A 157 11.68 -19.21 -17.71
C THR A 157 11.35 -19.70 -16.29
N GLY A 158 10.84 -18.83 -15.41
CA GLY A 158 10.47 -19.17 -14.03
C GLY A 158 11.67 -19.30 -13.07
N ASN A 159 12.88 -18.97 -13.53
CA ASN A 159 14.08 -18.99 -12.69
C ASN A 159 14.14 -17.79 -11.74
N LEU A 160 13.52 -16.66 -12.11
CA LEU A 160 13.36 -15.47 -11.29
C LEU A 160 11.88 -15.29 -10.94
N ILE A 161 11.54 -15.60 -9.70
CA ILE A 161 10.16 -15.64 -9.22
C ILE A 161 9.76 -14.24 -8.77
N LYS A 162 8.65 -13.76 -9.32
CA LYS A 162 8.01 -12.51 -8.92
C LYS A 162 7.09 -12.76 -7.71
N VAL A 163 7.34 -12.05 -6.61
CA VAL A 163 6.57 -12.18 -5.36
C VAL A 163 6.07 -10.81 -4.93
N GLU A 164 4.75 -10.65 -4.74
CA GLU A 164 4.17 -9.40 -4.26
C GLU A 164 4.65 -9.08 -2.83
N VAL A 165 5.14 -7.86 -2.62
CA VAL A 165 5.81 -7.43 -1.39
C VAL A 165 4.89 -7.56 -0.16
N GLU A 166 3.65 -7.09 -0.27
CA GLU A 166 2.69 -7.14 0.83
C GLU A 166 2.36 -8.59 1.21
N ALA A 167 2.11 -9.45 0.22
CA ALA A 167 1.84 -10.87 0.45
C ALA A 167 3.04 -11.58 1.09
N HIS A 168 4.26 -11.27 0.64
CA HIS A 168 5.49 -11.83 1.21
C HIS A 168 5.68 -11.43 2.68
N ASN A 169 5.54 -10.14 3.00
CA ASN A 169 5.72 -9.65 4.37
C ASN A 169 4.63 -10.19 5.31
N LYS A 170 3.37 -10.31 4.85
CA LYS A 170 2.28 -10.92 5.62
C LYS A 170 2.54 -12.40 5.93
N ALA A 171 3.11 -13.14 4.98
CA ALA A 171 3.47 -14.55 5.18
C ALA A 171 4.61 -14.73 6.20
N LEU A 172 5.58 -13.81 6.24
CA LEU A 172 6.63 -13.83 7.24
C LEU A 172 6.07 -13.62 8.65
N LEU A 173 5.19 -12.63 8.84
CA LEU A 173 4.57 -12.34 10.14
C LEU A 173 3.79 -13.54 10.70
N LYS A 174 2.98 -14.20 9.87
CA LYS A 174 2.28 -15.44 10.27
C LYS A 174 3.21 -16.61 10.60
N GLY A 175 4.40 -16.66 10.00
CA GLY A 175 5.40 -17.67 10.32
C GLY A 175 6.06 -17.47 11.69
N TYR A 176 6.06 -16.23 12.21
CA TYR A 176 6.53 -15.94 13.56
C TYR A 176 5.46 -16.27 14.62
N GLU A 177 4.20 -15.92 14.38
CA GLU A 177 3.09 -16.18 15.31
C GLU A 177 2.81 -17.68 15.55
N ASN A 178 3.11 -18.55 14.58
CA ASN A 178 2.92 -20.00 14.72
C ASN A 178 4.12 -20.73 15.37
N ASN A 179 5.15 -19.99 15.79
CA ASN A 179 6.34 -20.52 16.48
C ASN A 179 6.48 -20.00 17.92
N GLU A 180 5.44 -19.34 18.46
CA GLU A 180 5.25 -19.06 19.89
C GLU A 180 4.22 -20.04 20.49
#